data_AF-A0A1F3MCA9-F1
#
_entry.id   AF-A0A1F3MCA9-F1
#
_cell.length_a   1.000
_cell.length_b   1.000
_cell.length_c   1.000
_cell.angle_alpha   90.00
_cell.angle_beta   90.00
_cell.angle_gamma   90.00
#
_symmetry.space_group_name_H-M   'P 1'
#
loop_
_entity.id
_entity.type
_entity.pdbx_description
1 polymer ?
#
loop_
_entity_poly.entity_id
_entity_poly.type
_entity_poly.pdbx_seq_one_letter_code
_entity_poly.pdbx_strand_id
1 'polypeptide(L)'
;FQLPPVVKEEEWSYLKKHYSTSFFFDALVLRNNPPVYIELQTVYRQVDDFFINLLNHFRDHCVTSEDINLLNTRYDPGFQLKENPGYIFLTTHNWKADKINREALEALPAAVVSFEAEIEGEFGESQYPVEFRLDLKEGAQVMFIKNDPSGEQQFFNGKIGTITSLEEDRIEVGFPDGTPSAVVTRYIWENKKFALSGETNEIIETVTGTFSHYPLKLAWAITVHKSQGLTFEKAVIDVAGAFAPGQIYVALSRLVTLEGLVLSSRVPQNGPEQDQSLESYVSSKNAQPGIDETLEKETQRYVRESAIDAFSFGPMLNKVQYYCESYIKDEKRSVKQLYKTWAYQLKADLAPVKETSDRFIGQVRRILSSGSEDYLAQLSERIMAARKYFGEQLTGFSQRVFDHIAVVKGHAKSKTYQNELKTLEQVFFRQLQLINKVDALVQSVRQNRELSSESEILSEFNKERDRAIRLAHSKVTVKGPKPDTAGSRNQKFRAEAKTNTKEVTFKLFSEGKSLDEIAAERGFARSTIEGHLIIYVADGKIPVRKLVSEEKIALVEKAAAELETSNIGAIKDHLGDAVSWSELRFVQAHKISQI
;
A
#
# COMPACT_ATOMS: atom_id res chain seq x y z
N PHE A 1 7.00 -23.08 -4.92
CA PHE A 1 6.55 -24.32 -4.27
C PHE A 1 6.06 -24.04 -2.86
N GLN A 2 4.86 -23.46 -2.75
CA GLN A 2 4.13 -23.36 -1.48
C GLN A 2 2.96 -24.34 -1.50
N LEU A 3 2.19 -24.41 -0.41
CA LEU A 3 0.98 -25.21 -0.37
C LEU A 3 0.01 -24.72 -1.46
N PRO A 4 -0.59 -25.64 -2.25
CA PRO A 4 -1.57 -25.26 -3.27
C PRO A 4 -2.80 -24.64 -2.61
N PRO A 5 -3.54 -23.78 -3.33
CA PRO A 5 -4.79 -23.24 -2.82
C PRO A 5 -5.77 -24.39 -2.53
N VAL A 6 -6.40 -24.33 -1.35
CA VAL A 6 -7.46 -25.28 -0.97
C VAL A 6 -8.76 -24.79 -1.60
N VAL A 7 -9.20 -25.46 -2.66
CA VAL A 7 -10.45 -25.14 -3.37
C VAL A 7 -11.47 -26.22 -3.08
N LYS A 8 -12.69 -25.85 -2.67
CA LYS A 8 -13.76 -26.81 -2.42
C LYS A 8 -14.24 -27.41 -3.75
N GLU A 9 -14.69 -28.66 -3.74
CA GLU A 9 -15.18 -29.33 -4.96
C GLU A 9 -16.31 -28.55 -5.65
N GLU A 10 -17.22 -27.96 -4.87
CA GLU A 10 -18.31 -27.12 -5.38
C GLU A 10 -17.80 -25.90 -6.14
N GLU A 11 -16.80 -25.21 -5.58
CA GLU A 11 -16.15 -24.04 -6.21
C GLU A 11 -15.41 -24.46 -7.49
N TRP A 12 -14.64 -25.55 -7.42
CA TRP A 12 -13.88 -26.07 -8.55
C TRP A 12 -14.79 -26.52 -9.71
N SER A 13 -15.96 -27.09 -9.40
CA SER A 13 -16.94 -27.52 -10.41
C SER A 13 -17.40 -26.37 -11.32
N TYR A 14 -17.42 -25.14 -10.78
CA TYR A 14 -17.72 -23.92 -11.52
C TYR A 14 -16.47 -23.35 -12.19
N LEU A 15 -15.37 -23.22 -11.44
CA LEU A 15 -14.13 -22.58 -11.91
C LEU A 15 -13.47 -23.33 -13.07
N LYS A 16 -13.53 -24.66 -13.10
CA LYS A 16 -12.91 -25.49 -14.15
C LYS A 16 -13.44 -25.23 -15.57
N LYS A 17 -14.58 -24.51 -15.70
CA LYS A 17 -15.11 -24.06 -16.99
C LYS A 17 -14.30 -22.91 -17.60
N HIS A 18 -13.57 -22.18 -16.77
CA HIS A 18 -12.83 -20.96 -17.13
C HIS A 18 -11.33 -21.09 -16.89
N TYR A 19 -10.93 -21.90 -15.91
CA TYR A 19 -9.54 -22.10 -15.49
C TYR A 19 -9.16 -23.57 -15.63
N SER A 20 -7.93 -23.84 -16.09
CA SER A 20 -7.40 -25.19 -16.22
C SER A 20 -6.80 -25.69 -14.91
N THR A 21 -6.42 -24.79 -14.00
CA THR A 21 -5.93 -25.14 -12.66
C THR A 21 -6.37 -24.09 -11.62
N SER A 22 -6.27 -24.44 -10.34
CA SER A 22 -6.60 -23.55 -9.21
C SER A 22 -5.49 -22.57 -8.86
N PHE A 23 -4.29 -22.73 -9.42
CA PHE A 23 -3.16 -21.85 -9.12
C PHE A 23 -3.34 -20.43 -9.65
N PHE A 24 -2.74 -19.46 -8.96
CA PHE A 24 -2.83 -18.04 -9.30
C PHE A 24 -2.35 -17.74 -10.73
N PHE A 25 -1.33 -18.44 -11.22
CA PHE A 25 -0.74 -18.20 -12.54
C PHE A 25 -1.70 -18.50 -13.70
N ASP A 26 -2.80 -19.19 -13.42
CA ASP A 26 -3.83 -19.48 -14.40
C ASP A 26 -4.87 -18.36 -14.56
N ALA A 27 -4.74 -17.29 -13.77
CA ALA A 27 -5.59 -16.12 -13.89
C ALA A 27 -5.54 -15.57 -15.33
N LEU A 28 -6.71 -15.32 -15.93
CA LEU A 28 -6.82 -14.84 -17.32
C LEU A 28 -6.00 -13.57 -17.57
N VAL A 29 -5.91 -12.68 -16.58
CA VAL A 29 -5.11 -11.45 -16.67
C VAL A 29 -3.61 -11.76 -16.78
N LEU A 30 -3.11 -12.76 -16.07
CA LEU A 30 -1.70 -13.16 -16.08
C LEU A 30 -1.35 -13.97 -17.33
N ARG A 31 -2.28 -14.79 -17.83
CA ARG A 31 -2.11 -15.46 -19.14
C ARG A 31 -1.95 -14.45 -20.27
N ASN A 32 -2.72 -13.36 -20.22
CA ASN A 32 -2.66 -12.30 -21.23
C ASN A 32 -1.52 -11.30 -20.98
N ASN A 33 -1.03 -11.19 -19.74
CA ASN A 33 0.02 -10.25 -19.34
C ASN A 33 0.98 -10.96 -18.36
N PRO A 34 1.83 -11.87 -18.87
CA PRO A 34 2.73 -12.63 -18.02
C PRO A 34 3.74 -11.70 -17.34
N PRO A 35 3.89 -11.77 -16.00
CA PRO A 35 4.89 -10.98 -15.29
C PRO A 35 6.31 -11.48 -15.60
N VAL A 36 7.30 -10.62 -15.40
CA VAL A 36 8.72 -11.02 -15.39
C VAL A 36 8.95 -11.97 -14.22
N TYR A 37 9.59 -13.11 -14.49
CA TYR A 37 9.85 -14.13 -13.47
C TYR A 37 11.27 -13.97 -12.93
N ILE A 38 11.40 -13.63 -11.65
CA ILE A 38 12.68 -13.54 -10.94
C ILE A 38 12.65 -14.54 -9.78
N GLU A 39 13.59 -15.47 -9.78
CA GLU A 39 13.73 -16.47 -8.72
C GLU A 39 14.95 -16.15 -7.85
N LEU A 40 14.72 -16.05 -6.54
CA LEU A 40 15.80 -15.91 -5.57
C LEU A 40 16.37 -17.30 -5.27
N GLN A 41 17.61 -17.54 -5.70
CA GLN A 41 18.24 -18.87 -5.61
C GLN A 41 19.04 -19.08 -4.32
N THR A 42 19.41 -18.00 -3.62
CA THR A 42 20.20 -18.08 -2.39
C THR A 42 19.34 -18.55 -1.22
N VAL A 43 19.71 -19.70 -0.65
CA VAL A 43 19.08 -20.27 0.54
C VAL A 43 19.83 -19.81 1.78
N TYR A 44 19.13 -19.18 2.72
CA TYR A 44 19.71 -18.70 3.99
C TYR A 44 19.38 -19.58 5.21
N ARG A 45 18.37 -20.46 5.12
CA ARG A 45 17.87 -21.22 6.26
C ARG A 45 18.70 -22.47 6.54
N GLN A 46 18.97 -23.25 5.49
CA GLN A 46 19.71 -24.50 5.61
C GLN A 46 21.21 -24.23 5.55
N VAL A 47 21.96 -24.99 6.35
CA VAL A 47 23.42 -24.86 6.46
C VAL A 47 24.18 -26.02 5.83
N ASP A 48 23.48 -27.09 5.46
CA ASP A 48 24.05 -28.32 4.89
C ASP A 48 23.65 -28.49 3.42
N ASP A 49 24.66 -28.57 2.54
CA ASP A 49 24.48 -28.74 1.09
C ASP A 49 23.75 -30.05 0.74
N PHE A 50 23.97 -31.12 1.52
CA PHE A 50 23.26 -32.39 1.29
C PHE A 50 21.77 -32.22 1.52
N PHE A 51 21.38 -31.57 2.61
CA PHE A 51 19.98 -31.29 2.90
C PHE A 51 19.36 -30.29 1.91
N ILE A 52 20.11 -29.27 1.47
CA ILE A 52 19.65 -28.33 0.43
C ILE A 52 19.37 -29.07 -0.88
N ASN A 53 20.26 -29.96 -1.31
CA ASN A 53 20.08 -30.74 -2.53
C ASN A 53 18.88 -31.68 -2.44
N LEU A 54 18.71 -32.38 -1.31
CA LEU A 54 17.53 -33.19 -1.02
C LEU A 54 16.25 -32.36 -1.15
N LEU A 55 16.20 -31.17 -0.52
CA LEU A 55 15.05 -30.26 -0.62
C LEU A 55 14.80 -29.78 -2.04
N ASN A 56 15.86 -29.49 -2.81
CA ASN A 56 15.75 -29.13 -4.23
C ASN A 56 15.20 -30.30 -5.06
N HIS A 57 15.56 -31.55 -4.75
CA HIS A 57 14.96 -32.70 -5.44
C HIS A 57 13.46 -32.82 -5.19
N PHE A 58 13.00 -32.56 -3.96
CA PHE A 58 11.57 -32.47 -3.64
C PHE A 58 10.90 -31.29 -4.34
N ARG A 59 11.60 -30.15 -4.43
CA ARG A 59 11.10 -28.93 -5.05
C ARG A 59 10.95 -29.09 -6.56
N ASP A 60 11.97 -29.65 -7.21
CA ASP A 60 12.10 -29.73 -8.66
C ASP A 60 11.55 -31.07 -9.20
N HIS A 61 10.88 -31.84 -8.34
CA HIS A 61 10.23 -33.11 -8.65
C HIS A 61 11.17 -34.21 -9.21
N CYS A 62 12.44 -34.19 -8.81
CA CYS A 62 13.46 -35.18 -9.21
C CYS A 62 13.94 -36.07 -8.05
N VAL A 63 13.07 -36.32 -7.06
CA VAL A 63 13.35 -37.19 -5.91
C VAL A 63 13.72 -38.60 -6.38
N THR A 64 14.88 -39.08 -5.92
CA THR A 64 15.41 -40.40 -6.24
C THR A 64 15.08 -41.42 -5.13
N SER A 65 15.22 -42.72 -5.42
CA SER A 65 15.12 -43.75 -4.38
C SER A 65 16.18 -43.57 -3.27
N GLU A 66 17.34 -43.00 -3.60
CA GLU A 66 18.40 -42.70 -2.63
C GLU A 66 17.96 -41.61 -1.65
N ASP A 67 17.31 -40.56 -2.13
CA ASP A 67 16.71 -39.50 -1.31
C ASP A 67 15.67 -40.04 -0.32
N ILE A 68 14.78 -40.93 -0.81
CA ILE A 68 13.77 -41.59 0.02
C ILE A 68 14.41 -42.50 1.07
N ASN A 69 15.44 -43.26 0.68
CA ASN A 69 16.17 -44.11 1.61
C ASN A 69 16.88 -43.28 2.69
N LEU A 70 17.49 -42.16 2.31
CA LEU A 70 18.13 -41.21 3.22
C LEU A 70 17.12 -40.66 4.23
N LEU A 71 15.96 -40.18 3.78
CA LEU A 71 14.90 -39.71 4.69
C LEU A 71 14.42 -40.80 5.63
N ASN A 72 14.23 -42.02 5.12
CA ASN A 72 13.78 -43.15 5.91
C ASN A 72 14.82 -43.64 6.94
N THR A 73 16.07 -43.18 6.90
CA THR A 73 17.03 -43.37 8.01
C THR A 73 16.63 -42.60 9.27
N ARG A 74 15.81 -41.55 9.13
CA ARG A 74 15.29 -40.72 10.24
C ARG A 74 13.93 -41.21 10.75
N TYR A 75 13.44 -42.34 10.28
CA TYR A 75 12.19 -42.93 10.76
C TYR A 75 12.38 -43.58 12.13
N ASP A 76 11.66 -43.06 13.13
CA ASP A 76 11.62 -43.62 14.48
C ASP A 76 10.16 -43.65 14.98
N PRO A 77 9.48 -44.82 14.91
CA PRO A 77 8.11 -44.96 15.39
C PRO A 77 8.00 -44.96 16.92
N GLY A 78 9.11 -45.14 17.65
CA GLY A 78 9.14 -45.15 19.11
C GLY A 78 9.40 -43.78 19.72
N PHE A 79 9.63 -42.75 18.91
CA PHE A 79 10.04 -41.43 19.39
C PHE A 79 8.98 -40.77 20.29
N GLN A 80 9.38 -40.43 21.51
CA GLN A 80 8.52 -39.75 22.47
C GLN A 80 8.93 -38.28 22.65
N LEU A 81 8.01 -37.36 22.32
CA LEU A 81 8.22 -35.91 22.49
C LEU A 81 8.51 -35.53 23.95
N LYS A 82 7.89 -36.23 24.92
CA LYS A 82 8.07 -35.95 26.35
C LYS A 82 9.50 -36.19 26.84
N GLU A 83 10.19 -37.16 26.25
CA GLU A 83 11.56 -37.54 26.62
C GLU A 83 12.61 -36.71 25.88
N ASN A 84 12.20 -35.97 24.85
CA ASN A 84 13.08 -35.24 23.93
C ASN A 84 12.64 -33.75 23.84
N PRO A 85 12.97 -32.92 24.85
CA PRO A 85 12.56 -31.52 24.88
C PRO A 85 13.11 -30.73 23.69
N GLY A 86 12.35 -29.74 23.24
CA GLY A 86 12.72 -28.87 22.10
C GLY A 86 12.32 -29.40 20.72
N TYR A 87 11.79 -30.62 20.61
CA TYR A 87 11.15 -31.09 19.38
C TYR A 87 9.73 -30.54 19.25
N ILE A 88 9.36 -30.12 18.04
CA ILE A 88 7.99 -29.77 17.68
C ILE A 88 7.42 -30.80 16.69
N PHE A 89 6.17 -31.19 16.88
CA PHE A 89 5.49 -32.12 15.99
C PHE A 89 4.76 -31.38 14.87
N LEU A 90 5.19 -31.60 13.62
CA LEU A 90 4.55 -31.07 12.43
C LEU A 90 3.51 -32.06 11.90
N THR A 91 2.25 -31.61 11.88
CA THR A 91 1.14 -32.43 11.39
C THR A 91 0.36 -31.70 10.29
N THR A 92 -0.45 -32.42 9.52
CA THR A 92 -1.26 -31.82 8.45
C THR A 92 -2.60 -31.26 8.96
N HIS A 93 -3.07 -31.68 10.14
CA HIS A 93 -4.43 -31.37 10.62
C HIS A 93 -4.42 -30.59 11.94
N ASN A 94 -5.23 -29.52 12.03
CA ASN A 94 -5.34 -28.68 13.23
C ASN A 94 -5.76 -29.51 14.46
N TRP A 95 -6.79 -30.36 14.32
CA TRP A 95 -7.31 -31.17 15.44
C TRP A 95 -6.24 -32.06 16.08
N LYS A 96 -5.27 -32.57 15.29
CA LYS A 96 -4.19 -33.42 15.78
C LYS A 96 -3.16 -32.59 16.55
N ALA A 97 -2.81 -31.40 16.05
CA ALA A 97 -1.95 -30.47 16.76
C ALA A 97 -2.58 -30.02 18.09
N ASP A 98 -3.86 -29.64 18.06
CA ASP A 98 -4.59 -29.17 19.24
C ASP A 98 -4.72 -30.29 20.29
N LYS A 99 -4.94 -31.54 19.84
CA LYS A 99 -4.95 -32.71 20.73
C LYS A 99 -3.60 -32.92 21.41
N ILE A 100 -2.49 -32.94 20.66
CA ILE A 100 -1.15 -33.14 21.22
C ILE A 100 -0.80 -32.03 22.22
N ASN A 101 -1.08 -30.78 21.85
CA ASN A 101 -0.82 -29.64 22.74
C ASN A 101 -1.63 -29.71 24.03
N ARG A 102 -2.91 -30.06 23.95
CA ARG A 102 -3.78 -30.21 25.12
C ARG A 102 -3.33 -31.35 26.02
N GLU A 103 -3.09 -32.54 25.46
CA GLU A 103 -2.64 -33.71 26.24
C GLU A 103 -1.28 -33.48 26.90
N ALA A 104 -0.37 -32.75 26.24
CA ALA A 104 0.92 -32.38 26.80
C ALA A 104 0.78 -31.37 27.94
N LEU A 105 -0.06 -30.35 27.80
CA LEU A 105 -0.36 -29.39 28.86
C LEU A 105 -1.05 -30.05 30.06
N GLU A 106 -2.06 -30.90 29.81
CA GLU A 106 -2.78 -31.62 30.86
C GLU A 106 -1.84 -32.52 31.69
N ALA A 107 -0.87 -33.16 31.04
CA ALA A 107 0.10 -34.04 31.70
C ALA A 107 1.10 -33.34 32.61
N LEU A 108 1.25 -32.01 32.54
CA LEU A 108 2.13 -31.27 33.44
C LEU A 108 1.54 -31.20 34.87
N PRO A 109 2.35 -31.45 35.92
CA PRO A 109 1.86 -31.49 37.30
C PRO A 109 1.50 -30.10 37.87
N ALA A 110 1.96 -29.02 37.24
CA ALA A 110 1.73 -27.66 37.68
C ALA A 110 0.26 -27.21 37.51
N ALA A 111 -0.14 -26.20 38.29
CA ALA A 111 -1.46 -25.58 38.20
C ALA A 111 -1.60 -24.76 36.90
N VAL A 112 -2.81 -24.75 36.33
CA VAL A 112 -3.12 -23.94 35.14
C VAL A 112 -3.26 -22.48 35.55
N VAL A 113 -2.63 -21.59 34.79
CA VAL A 113 -2.88 -20.14 34.81
C VAL A 113 -3.43 -19.75 33.45
N SER A 114 -4.54 -19.02 33.45
CA SER A 114 -5.28 -18.62 32.25
C SER A 114 -5.14 -17.13 32.01
N PHE A 115 -4.79 -16.74 30.80
CA PHE A 115 -4.68 -15.35 30.38
C PHE A 115 -5.73 -15.06 29.30
N GLU A 116 -6.45 -13.95 29.43
CA GLU A 116 -7.43 -13.52 28.43
C GLU A 116 -6.91 -12.34 27.59
N ALA A 117 -7.38 -12.28 26.35
CA ALA A 117 -7.11 -11.19 25.44
C ALA A 117 -8.01 -9.98 25.74
N GLU A 118 -7.49 -8.79 25.49
CA GLU A 118 -8.24 -7.54 25.58
C GLU A 118 -8.50 -7.02 24.16
N ILE A 119 -9.73 -6.60 23.89
CA ILE A 119 -10.16 -6.17 22.55
C ILE A 119 -10.78 -4.78 22.64
N GLU A 120 -10.33 -3.86 21.79
CA GLU A 120 -10.94 -2.55 21.63
C GLU A 120 -11.32 -2.31 20.16
N GLY A 121 -12.48 -1.72 19.91
CA GLY A 121 -12.92 -1.39 18.54
C GLY A 121 -13.33 -2.60 17.69
N GLU A 122 -13.13 -2.50 16.36
CA GLU A 122 -13.51 -3.53 15.38
C GLU A 122 -12.40 -4.59 15.23
N PHE A 123 -12.55 -5.74 15.91
CA PHE A 123 -11.66 -6.90 15.74
C PHE A 123 -12.47 -8.22 15.81
N GLY A 124 -12.71 -8.85 14.66
CA GLY A 124 -13.57 -10.05 14.59
C GLY A 124 -12.88 -11.32 15.10
N GLU A 125 -13.64 -12.25 15.68
CA GLU A 125 -13.13 -13.53 16.22
C GLU A 125 -12.36 -14.38 15.21
N SER A 126 -12.78 -14.38 13.95
CA SER A 126 -12.09 -15.09 12.86
C SER A 126 -10.71 -14.52 12.53
N GLN A 127 -10.39 -13.33 13.04
CA GLN A 127 -9.12 -12.64 12.80
C GLN A 127 -8.16 -12.74 13.98
N TYR A 128 -8.55 -13.40 15.08
CA TYR A 128 -7.70 -13.47 16.26
C TYR A 128 -6.37 -14.16 15.94
N PRO A 129 -5.23 -13.50 16.25
CA PRO A 129 -3.91 -14.05 15.95
C PRO A 129 -3.55 -15.23 16.86
N VAL A 130 -4.12 -15.25 18.07
CA VAL A 130 -3.99 -16.27 19.11
C VAL A 130 -5.37 -16.58 19.67
N GLU A 131 -5.49 -17.72 20.35
CA GLU A 131 -6.68 -18.05 21.10
C GLU A 131 -7.03 -16.92 22.08
N PHE A 132 -8.32 -16.59 22.22
CA PHE A 132 -8.77 -15.52 23.13
C PHE A 132 -8.37 -15.78 24.59
N ARG A 133 -8.37 -17.06 24.97
CA ARG A 133 -7.91 -17.56 26.26
C ARG A 133 -6.71 -18.46 26.04
N LEU A 134 -5.59 -18.12 26.67
CA LEU A 134 -4.36 -18.89 26.66
C LEU A 134 -4.15 -19.55 28.03
N ASP A 135 -4.26 -20.87 28.07
CA ASP A 135 -4.00 -21.67 29.26
C ASP A 135 -2.54 -22.16 29.26
N LEU A 136 -1.81 -21.86 30.34
CA LEU A 136 -0.40 -22.22 30.52
C LEU A 136 -0.16 -22.91 31.86
N LYS A 137 0.95 -23.63 31.94
CA LYS A 137 1.49 -24.24 33.16
C LYS A 137 3.01 -24.05 33.16
N GLU A 138 3.62 -24.01 34.35
CA GLU A 138 5.08 -24.13 34.44
C GLU A 138 5.56 -25.43 33.78
N GLY A 139 6.63 -25.36 33.00
CA GLY A 139 7.12 -26.45 32.18
C GLY A 139 6.44 -26.58 30.81
N ALA A 140 5.46 -25.73 30.46
CA ALA A 140 4.83 -25.78 29.14
C ALA A 140 5.80 -25.36 28.03
N GLN A 141 5.82 -26.12 26.92
CA GLN A 141 6.56 -25.75 25.71
C GLN A 141 5.74 -24.76 24.91
N VAL A 142 6.29 -23.56 24.71
CA VAL A 142 5.64 -22.47 24.00
C VAL A 142 6.51 -21.96 22.86
N MET A 143 5.88 -21.31 21.89
CA MET A 143 6.54 -20.66 20.76
C MET A 143 6.09 -19.21 20.68
N PHE A 144 7.06 -18.33 20.45
CA PHE A 144 6.80 -16.92 20.18
C PHE A 144 6.24 -16.75 18.77
N ILE A 145 5.19 -15.94 18.62
CA ILE A 145 4.58 -15.66 17.30
C ILE A 145 4.87 -14.24 16.79
N LYS A 146 5.71 -13.50 17.51
CA LYS A 146 6.18 -12.16 17.18
C LYS A 146 7.66 -12.03 17.51
N ASN A 147 8.32 -11.10 16.84
CA ASN A 147 9.65 -10.67 17.23
C ASN A 147 9.56 -9.78 18.47
N ASP A 148 10.61 -9.80 19.28
CA ASP A 148 10.72 -8.97 20.48
C ASP A 148 10.53 -7.48 20.16
N PRO A 149 9.47 -6.83 20.70
CA PRO A 149 9.19 -5.42 20.43
C PRO A 149 10.11 -4.46 21.20
N SER A 150 10.86 -4.94 22.21
CA SER A 150 11.72 -4.09 23.05
C SER A 150 12.99 -3.62 22.32
N GLY A 151 13.37 -4.29 21.23
CA GLY A 151 14.61 -4.03 20.49
C GLY A 151 15.83 -4.80 21.01
N GLU A 152 15.71 -5.49 22.15
CA GLU A 152 16.77 -6.31 22.76
C GLU A 152 16.96 -7.67 22.05
N GLN A 153 16.07 -8.01 21.10
CA GLN A 153 16.11 -9.24 20.29
C GLN A 153 16.18 -10.53 21.13
N GLN A 154 15.52 -10.55 22.30
CA GLN A 154 15.54 -11.69 23.22
C GLN A 154 14.90 -12.94 22.60
N PHE A 155 13.91 -12.73 21.73
CA PHE A 155 13.22 -13.78 20.99
C PHE A 155 12.77 -13.29 19.60
N PHE A 156 12.48 -14.25 18.73
CA PHE A 156 11.98 -14.03 17.38
C PHE A 156 10.77 -14.93 17.10
N ASN A 157 9.99 -14.59 16.08
CA ASN A 157 8.85 -15.39 15.64
C ASN A 157 9.29 -16.81 15.24
N GLY A 158 8.76 -17.81 15.94
CA GLY A 158 9.11 -19.22 15.80
C GLY A 158 10.07 -19.75 16.87
N LYS A 159 10.67 -18.91 17.71
CA LYS A 159 11.56 -19.36 18.79
C LYS A 159 10.76 -20.17 19.80
N ILE A 160 11.21 -21.40 20.09
CA ILE A 160 10.59 -22.32 21.05
C ILE A 160 11.32 -22.19 22.38
N GLY A 161 10.55 -22.18 23.47
CA GLY A 161 11.07 -22.20 24.83
C GLY A 161 10.12 -22.91 25.79
N THR A 162 10.50 -22.92 27.06
CA THR A 162 9.73 -23.57 28.13
C THR A 162 9.40 -22.54 29.19
N ILE A 163 8.15 -22.53 29.69
CA ILE A 163 7.74 -21.67 30.80
C ILE A 163 8.55 -22.03 32.05
N THR A 164 9.38 -21.12 32.54
CA THR A 164 10.22 -21.30 33.74
C THR A 164 9.60 -20.70 35.00
N SER A 165 8.79 -19.66 34.85
CA SER A 165 8.05 -19.00 35.94
C SER A 165 6.71 -18.51 35.41
N LEU A 166 5.63 -18.73 36.16
CA LEU A 166 4.28 -18.35 35.76
C LEU A 166 3.49 -17.72 36.93
N GLU A 167 3.18 -16.43 36.80
CA GLU A 167 2.39 -15.65 37.76
C GLU A 167 1.19 -15.00 37.04
N GLU A 168 0.26 -14.36 37.76
CA GLU A 168 -0.97 -13.78 37.16
C GLU A 168 -0.68 -12.66 36.14
N ASP A 169 0.42 -11.93 36.28
CA ASP A 169 0.81 -10.80 35.43
C ASP A 169 2.18 -10.99 34.75
N ARG A 170 2.88 -12.09 35.04
CA ARG A 170 4.26 -12.32 34.61
C ARG A 170 4.46 -13.72 34.07
N ILE A 171 4.95 -13.79 32.82
CA ILE A 171 5.32 -15.03 32.14
C ILE A 171 6.81 -14.97 31.81
N GLU A 172 7.58 -15.96 32.26
CA GLU A 172 9.00 -16.09 31.92
C GLU A 172 9.26 -17.37 31.12
N VAL A 173 10.00 -17.23 30.02
CA VAL A 173 10.31 -18.33 29.10
C VAL A 173 11.82 -18.53 29.07
N GLY A 174 12.27 -19.73 29.43
CA GLY A 174 13.66 -20.18 29.26
C GLY A 174 13.88 -20.87 27.91
N PHE A 175 15.11 -20.86 27.43
CA PHE A 175 15.47 -21.41 26.11
C PHE A 175 16.46 -22.57 26.20
N PRO A 176 16.32 -23.60 25.35
CA PRO A 176 17.21 -24.76 25.36
C PRO A 176 18.61 -24.47 24.81
N ASP A 177 18.78 -23.38 24.05
CA ASP A 177 20.03 -22.93 23.45
C ASP A 177 20.98 -22.21 24.44
N GLY A 178 20.55 -22.06 25.70
CA GLY A 178 21.30 -21.36 26.74
C GLY A 178 21.21 -19.84 26.67
N THR A 179 20.38 -19.28 25.77
CA THR A 179 20.10 -17.85 25.76
C THR A 179 19.34 -17.44 27.03
N PRO A 180 19.52 -16.18 27.51
CA PRO A 180 18.84 -15.71 28.72
C PRO A 180 17.32 -15.83 28.61
N SER A 181 16.66 -16.19 29.72
CA SER A 181 15.20 -16.22 29.79
C SER A 181 14.60 -14.87 29.41
N ALA A 182 13.46 -14.89 28.72
CA ALA A 182 12.73 -13.70 28.32
C ALA A 182 11.46 -13.53 29.15
N VAL A 183 11.25 -12.32 29.66
CA VAL A 183 9.96 -11.94 30.28
C VAL A 183 9.02 -11.52 29.16
N VAL A 184 7.88 -12.20 29.06
CA VAL A 184 6.93 -11.99 27.96
C VAL A 184 5.94 -10.92 28.35
N THR A 185 5.84 -9.89 27.52
CA THR A 185 4.88 -8.80 27.67
C THR A 185 3.73 -8.95 26.68
N ARG A 186 2.59 -8.33 26.98
CA ARG A 186 1.45 -8.29 26.05
C ARG A 186 1.85 -7.53 24.78
N TYR A 187 1.46 -8.06 23.64
CA TYR A 187 1.62 -7.46 22.33
C TYR A 187 0.27 -6.99 21.81
N ILE A 188 0.24 -5.84 21.12
CA ILE A 188 -0.97 -5.27 20.53
C ILE A 188 -0.94 -5.52 19.02
N TRP A 189 -1.91 -6.28 18.52
CA TRP A 189 -2.21 -6.41 17.11
C TRP A 189 -3.23 -5.35 16.71
N GLU A 190 -2.97 -4.67 15.59
CA GLU A 190 -3.83 -3.60 15.08
C GLU A 190 -4.60 -4.06 13.85
N ASN A 191 -5.91 -3.85 13.84
CA ASN A 191 -6.74 -3.97 12.65
C ASN A 191 -6.75 -2.63 11.90
N LYS A 192 -5.94 -2.54 10.83
CA LYS A 192 -5.76 -1.31 10.04
C LYS A 192 -6.63 -1.32 8.79
N LYS A 193 -7.31 -0.20 8.54
CA LYS A 193 -7.90 0.10 7.23
C LYS A 193 -7.02 1.10 6.50
N PHE A 194 -6.73 0.80 5.24
CA PHE A 194 -5.92 1.64 4.37
C PHE A 194 -6.83 2.46 3.45
N ALA A 195 -6.59 3.77 3.38
CA ALA A 195 -7.25 4.66 2.43
C ALA A 195 -6.19 5.52 1.72
N LEU A 196 -6.35 5.77 0.42
CA LEU A 196 -5.48 6.71 -0.28
C LEU A 196 -5.86 8.15 0.08
N SER A 197 -4.86 8.95 0.44
CA SER A 197 -4.97 10.40 0.56
C SER A 197 -5.04 11.01 -0.83
N GLY A 198 -6.19 11.52 -1.28
CA GLY A 198 -6.30 12.19 -2.58
C GLY A 198 -5.47 13.47 -2.74
N GLU A 199 -4.96 14.02 -1.65
CA GLU A 199 -4.12 15.22 -1.66
C GLU A 199 -2.64 14.86 -1.90
N THR A 200 -2.12 13.87 -1.17
CA THR A 200 -0.70 13.45 -1.23
C THR A 200 -0.45 12.23 -2.12
N ASN A 201 -1.49 11.49 -2.53
CA ASN A 201 -1.37 10.12 -3.06
C ASN A 201 -0.71 9.12 -2.08
N GLU A 202 -0.59 9.46 -0.81
CA GLU A 202 -0.02 8.58 0.21
C GLU A 202 -1.09 7.68 0.82
N ILE A 203 -0.67 6.53 1.35
CA ILE A 203 -1.54 5.61 2.07
C ILE A 203 -1.74 6.14 3.49
N ILE A 204 -2.99 6.42 3.86
CA ILE A 204 -3.43 6.73 5.22
C ILE A 204 -3.82 5.43 5.90
N GLU A 205 -3.17 5.13 7.01
CA GLU A 205 -3.52 4.01 7.89
C GLU A 205 -4.44 4.49 9.01
N THR A 206 -5.58 3.82 9.21
CA THR A 206 -6.45 4.06 10.37
C THR A 206 -6.62 2.76 11.15
N VAL A 207 -6.24 2.77 12.43
CA VAL A 207 -6.50 1.64 13.34
C VAL A 207 -7.97 1.67 13.72
N THR A 208 -8.70 0.60 13.36
CA THR A 208 -10.14 0.45 13.62
C THR A 208 -10.45 -0.45 14.82
N GLY A 209 -9.48 -1.27 15.24
CA GLY A 209 -9.55 -2.05 16.45
C GLY A 209 -8.18 -2.59 16.84
N THR A 210 -8.06 -3.04 18.08
CA THR A 210 -6.86 -3.62 18.66
C THR A 210 -7.20 -4.93 19.37
N PHE A 211 -6.27 -5.87 19.31
CA PHE A 211 -6.28 -7.11 20.08
C PHE A 211 -4.98 -7.14 20.87
N SER A 212 -5.05 -7.19 22.19
CA SER A 212 -3.91 -7.19 23.11
C SER A 212 -3.84 -8.55 23.80
N HIS A 213 -2.72 -9.26 23.66
CA HIS A 213 -2.49 -10.54 24.35
C HIS A 213 -1.01 -10.92 24.36
N TYR A 214 -0.62 -11.99 25.09
CA TYR A 214 0.75 -12.50 25.06
C TYR A 214 1.03 -13.18 23.71
N PRO A 215 2.15 -12.87 23.04
CA PRO A 215 2.48 -13.43 21.71
C PRO A 215 3.06 -14.84 21.80
N LEU A 216 2.35 -15.74 22.49
CA LEU A 216 2.73 -17.13 22.72
C LEU A 216 1.66 -18.09 22.20
N LYS A 217 2.10 -19.28 21.79
CA LYS A 217 1.26 -20.46 21.54
C LYS A 217 1.90 -21.71 22.11
N LEU A 218 1.08 -22.69 22.50
CA LEU A 218 1.58 -24.03 22.82
C LEU A 218 2.27 -24.63 21.60
N ALA A 219 3.41 -25.26 21.82
CA ALA A 219 4.35 -25.60 20.76
C ALA A 219 4.88 -27.03 20.80
N TRP A 220 4.13 -27.98 21.39
CA TRP A 220 4.43 -29.40 21.19
C TRP A 220 4.05 -29.87 19.80
N ALA A 221 3.00 -29.28 19.21
CA ALA A 221 2.59 -29.56 17.85
C ALA A 221 2.08 -28.31 17.12
N ILE A 222 2.31 -28.27 15.81
CA ILE A 222 1.80 -27.24 14.91
C ILE A 222 1.46 -27.87 13.56
N THR A 223 0.55 -27.23 12.82
CA THR A 223 0.28 -27.68 11.46
C THR A 223 1.32 -27.19 10.47
N VAL A 224 1.59 -27.96 9.42
CA VAL A 224 2.49 -27.57 8.31
C VAL A 224 2.07 -26.22 7.69
N HIS A 225 0.77 -25.94 7.64
CA HIS A 225 0.25 -24.64 7.20
C HIS A 225 0.64 -23.50 8.16
N LYS A 226 0.43 -23.68 9.47
CA LYS A 226 0.74 -22.67 10.49
C LYS A 226 2.25 -22.51 10.72
N SER A 227 3.07 -23.48 10.31
CA SER A 227 4.54 -23.38 10.38
C SER A 227 5.18 -22.70 9.17
N GLN A 228 4.40 -22.30 8.17
CA GLN A 228 4.93 -21.65 6.97
C GLN A 228 5.71 -20.37 7.33
N GLY A 229 6.94 -20.27 6.86
CA GLY A 229 7.85 -19.16 7.16
C GLY A 229 8.66 -19.34 8.45
N LEU A 230 8.27 -20.26 9.34
CA LEU A 230 9.01 -20.56 10.58
C LEU A 230 10.20 -21.48 10.32
N THR A 231 11.20 -21.42 11.20
CA THR A 231 12.40 -22.27 11.15
C THR A 231 12.51 -23.03 12.46
N PHE A 232 12.76 -24.33 12.39
CA PHE A 232 12.95 -25.19 13.56
C PHE A 232 14.30 -25.90 13.50
N GLU A 233 14.94 -26.03 14.65
CA GLU A 233 16.15 -26.86 14.76
C GLU A 233 15.82 -28.34 14.77
N LYS A 234 14.73 -28.71 15.45
CA LYS A 234 14.34 -30.11 15.68
C LYS A 234 12.84 -30.27 15.51
N ALA A 235 12.43 -31.22 14.67
CA ALA A 235 11.02 -31.47 14.41
C ALA A 235 10.72 -32.94 14.12
N VAL A 236 9.57 -33.39 14.59
CA VAL A 236 8.97 -34.67 14.23
C VAL A 236 7.95 -34.42 13.12
N ILE A 237 8.06 -35.09 11.99
CA ILE A 237 7.15 -34.91 10.85
C ILE A 237 6.36 -36.19 10.60
N ASP A 238 5.05 -36.02 10.49
CA ASP A 238 4.13 -37.06 10.03
C ASP A 238 3.88 -36.93 8.52
N VAL A 239 4.60 -37.74 7.74
CA VAL A 239 4.49 -37.78 6.27
C VAL A 239 3.35 -38.67 5.77
N ALA A 240 2.84 -39.61 6.59
CA ALA A 240 1.76 -40.52 6.17
C ALA A 240 0.43 -39.79 5.92
N GLY A 241 0.23 -38.62 6.56
CA GLY A 241 -0.93 -37.76 6.36
C GLY A 241 -0.71 -36.63 5.35
N ALA A 242 0.38 -36.62 4.58
CA ALA A 242 0.65 -35.61 3.56
C ALA A 242 -0.10 -35.93 2.26
N PHE A 243 -1.27 -35.32 2.09
CA PHE A 243 -2.18 -35.58 0.97
C PHE A 243 -1.82 -34.80 -0.31
N ALA A 244 -0.89 -33.84 -0.23
CA ALA A 244 -0.54 -32.99 -1.36
C ALA A 244 0.99 -32.93 -1.59
N PRO A 245 1.44 -32.84 -2.85
CA PRO A 245 2.86 -32.98 -3.20
C PRO A 245 3.77 -31.91 -2.59
N GLY A 246 3.26 -30.69 -2.43
CA GLY A 246 3.98 -29.60 -1.78
C GLY A 246 4.07 -29.71 -0.25
N GLN A 247 3.25 -30.54 0.41
CA GLN A 247 3.22 -30.59 1.88
C GLN A 247 4.50 -31.19 2.48
N ILE A 248 5.05 -32.24 1.86
CA ILE A 248 6.28 -32.88 2.33
C ILE A 248 7.45 -31.89 2.23
N TYR A 249 7.61 -31.24 1.06
CA TYR A 249 8.63 -30.20 0.87
C TYR A 249 8.48 -29.05 1.88
N VAL A 250 7.26 -28.53 2.07
CA VAL A 250 7.03 -27.42 3.01
C VAL A 250 7.38 -27.83 4.44
N ALA A 251 7.02 -29.04 4.86
CA ALA A 251 7.34 -29.57 6.18
C ALA A 251 8.86 -29.76 6.38
N LEU A 252 9.55 -30.42 5.43
CA LEU A 252 11.00 -30.64 5.48
C LEU A 252 11.77 -29.31 5.47
N SER A 253 11.35 -28.36 4.63
CA SER A 253 12.00 -27.04 4.50
C SER A 253 11.89 -26.14 5.75
N ARG A 254 11.16 -26.57 6.79
CA ARG A 254 11.14 -25.90 8.10
C ARG A 254 12.40 -26.18 8.90
N LEU A 255 13.08 -27.30 8.66
CA LEU A 255 14.29 -27.65 9.39
C LEU A 255 15.54 -26.92 8.86
N VAL A 256 16.49 -26.71 9.76
CA VAL A 256 17.83 -26.19 9.45
C VAL A 256 18.74 -27.29 8.92
N THR A 257 18.65 -28.50 9.49
CA THR A 257 19.49 -29.67 9.14
C THR A 257 18.68 -30.95 9.05
N LEU A 258 19.24 -31.97 8.39
CA LEU A 258 18.65 -33.31 8.34
C LEU A 258 18.72 -34.01 9.72
N GLU A 259 19.70 -33.67 10.56
CA GLU A 259 19.88 -34.25 11.89
C GLU A 259 18.73 -33.94 12.85
N GLY A 260 18.14 -32.75 12.71
CA GLY A 260 16.99 -32.33 13.49
C GLY A 260 15.69 -33.05 13.14
N LEU A 261 15.66 -33.81 12.04
CA LEU A 261 14.47 -34.48 11.53
C LEU A 261 14.26 -35.82 12.22
N VAL A 262 13.02 -36.05 12.66
CA VAL A 262 12.49 -37.38 12.99
C VAL A 262 11.21 -37.60 12.18
N LEU A 263 11.04 -38.78 11.60
CA LEU A 263 9.82 -39.16 10.90
C LEU A 263 8.98 -40.12 11.74
N SER A 264 7.71 -39.81 11.94
CA SER A 264 6.77 -40.72 12.61
C SER A 264 6.20 -41.81 11.69
N SER A 265 6.47 -41.70 10.39
CA SER A 265 6.04 -42.64 9.35
C SER A 265 7.06 -42.66 8.22
N ARG A 266 7.20 -43.79 7.53
CA ARG A 266 8.09 -43.89 6.35
C ARG A 266 7.57 -43.05 5.18
N VAL A 267 8.49 -42.47 4.41
CA VAL A 267 8.18 -41.85 3.13
C VAL A 267 7.98 -42.95 2.07
N PRO A 268 6.86 -42.96 1.33
CA PRO A 268 6.62 -43.93 0.25
C PRO A 268 7.67 -43.82 -0.87
N GLN A 269 8.04 -44.96 -1.47
CA GLN A 269 9.01 -45.01 -2.58
C GLN A 269 8.50 -44.36 -3.87
N ASN A 270 7.18 -44.34 -4.09
CA ASN A 270 6.58 -43.78 -5.30
C ASN A 270 6.51 -42.23 -5.28
N GLY A 271 7.03 -41.58 -4.24
CA GLY A 271 6.94 -40.14 -4.06
C GLY A 271 5.49 -39.63 -3.97
N PRO A 272 5.28 -38.33 -3.75
CA PRO A 272 3.98 -37.72 -3.93
C PRO A 272 3.60 -37.60 -5.42
N GLU A 273 2.30 -37.59 -5.74
CA GLU A 273 1.79 -37.34 -7.10
C GLU A 273 2.26 -36.00 -7.66
N GLN A 274 2.30 -35.81 -8.97
CA GLN A 274 2.79 -34.58 -9.60
C GLN A 274 1.62 -33.72 -10.09
N ASP A 275 1.71 -32.39 -9.94
CA ASP A 275 0.78 -31.46 -10.59
C ASP A 275 1.41 -30.92 -11.88
N GLN A 276 0.97 -31.46 -13.02
CA GLN A 276 1.47 -31.11 -14.35
C GLN A 276 1.36 -29.61 -14.67
N SER A 277 0.41 -28.91 -14.05
CA SER A 277 0.22 -27.47 -14.25
C SER A 277 1.38 -26.67 -13.64
N LEU A 278 1.85 -27.10 -12.47
CA LEU A 278 2.97 -26.46 -11.77
C LEU A 278 4.28 -26.67 -12.52
N GLU A 279 4.54 -27.88 -13.01
CA GLU A 279 5.73 -28.20 -13.81
C GLU A 279 5.78 -27.38 -15.10
N SER A 280 4.64 -27.27 -15.78
CA SER A 280 4.51 -26.46 -17.00
C SER A 280 4.82 -24.99 -16.73
N TYR A 281 4.33 -24.46 -15.60
CA TYR A 281 4.61 -23.08 -15.19
C TYR A 281 6.10 -22.86 -14.87
N VAL A 282 6.73 -23.75 -14.10
CA VAL A 282 8.16 -23.63 -13.74
C VAL A 282 9.04 -23.74 -14.99
N SER A 283 8.71 -24.64 -15.92
CA SER A 283 9.44 -24.81 -17.18
C SER A 283 9.37 -23.58 -18.09
N SER A 284 8.31 -22.78 -17.97
CA SER A 284 8.16 -21.53 -18.72
C SER A 284 9.24 -20.48 -18.41
N LYS A 285 9.99 -20.65 -17.30
CA LYS A 285 11.22 -19.89 -16.99
C LYS A 285 12.18 -19.81 -18.16
N ASN A 286 12.38 -20.92 -18.88
CA ASN A 286 13.34 -21.03 -19.97
C ASN A 286 12.88 -20.30 -21.26
N ALA A 287 11.63 -19.84 -21.31
CA ALA A 287 11.05 -19.16 -22.46
C ALA A 287 11.05 -17.63 -22.33
N GLN A 288 11.51 -17.07 -21.20
CA GLN A 288 11.57 -15.62 -21.04
C GLN A 288 12.72 -15.03 -21.87
N PRO A 289 12.53 -13.85 -22.51
CA PRO A 289 13.62 -13.08 -23.09
C PRO A 289 14.73 -12.84 -22.07
N GLY A 290 15.96 -12.61 -22.53
CA GLY A 290 17.08 -12.28 -21.64
C GLY A 290 16.69 -11.20 -20.63
N ILE A 291 16.78 -11.52 -19.34
CA ILE A 291 16.33 -10.61 -18.28
C ILE A 291 17.13 -9.31 -18.29
N ASP A 292 18.41 -9.40 -18.63
CA ASP A 292 19.32 -8.25 -18.72
C ASP A 292 18.92 -7.32 -19.88
N GLU A 293 18.61 -7.87 -21.05
CA GLU A 293 18.13 -7.09 -22.20
C GLU A 293 16.78 -6.41 -21.89
N THR A 294 15.89 -7.14 -21.22
CA THR A 294 14.59 -6.61 -20.78
C THR A 294 14.80 -5.49 -19.77
N LEU A 295 15.67 -5.69 -18.78
CA LEU A 295 15.99 -4.70 -17.75
C LEU A 295 16.56 -3.43 -18.37
N GLU A 296 17.48 -3.55 -19.32
CA GLU A 296 18.08 -2.40 -19.99
C GLU A 296 17.01 -1.59 -20.74
N LYS A 297 16.20 -2.25 -21.57
CA LYS A 297 15.13 -1.63 -22.34
C LYS A 297 14.07 -0.97 -21.45
N GLU A 298 13.66 -1.66 -20.39
CA GLU A 298 12.66 -1.18 -19.46
C GLU A 298 13.16 -0.03 -18.57
N THR A 299 14.45 -0.05 -18.21
CA THR A 299 15.12 1.07 -17.54
C THR A 299 15.09 2.31 -18.43
N GLN A 300 15.43 2.18 -19.71
CA GLN A 300 15.36 3.29 -20.68
C GLN A 300 13.93 3.86 -20.79
N ARG A 301 12.92 2.99 -20.87
CA ARG A 301 11.51 3.39 -20.94
C ARG A 301 11.08 4.10 -19.66
N TYR A 302 11.37 3.53 -18.50
CA TYR A 302 10.96 4.08 -17.21
C TYR A 302 11.61 5.44 -16.93
N VAL A 303 12.90 5.61 -17.25
CA VAL A 303 13.61 6.89 -17.17
C VAL A 303 12.97 7.93 -18.09
N ARG A 304 12.63 7.55 -19.32
CA ARG A 304 11.97 8.42 -20.30
C ARG A 304 10.62 8.92 -19.78
N GLU A 305 9.75 8.02 -19.36
CA GLU A 305 8.40 8.36 -18.87
C GLU A 305 8.48 9.21 -17.62
N SER A 306 9.31 8.81 -16.65
CA SER A 306 9.52 9.56 -15.41
C SER A 306 10.04 10.98 -15.67
N ALA A 307 10.96 11.15 -16.63
CA ALA A 307 11.50 12.47 -16.98
C ALA A 307 10.45 13.35 -17.68
N ILE A 308 9.65 12.79 -18.59
CA ILE A 308 8.58 13.57 -19.25
C ILE A 308 7.53 14.01 -18.21
N ASP A 309 7.11 13.10 -17.34
CA ASP A 309 6.08 13.37 -16.34
C ASP A 309 6.55 14.41 -15.31
N ALA A 310 7.81 14.31 -14.85
CA ALA A 310 8.39 15.23 -13.88
C ALA A 310 8.48 16.68 -14.38
N PHE A 311 8.49 16.92 -15.69
CA PHE A 311 8.51 18.26 -16.27
C PHE A 311 7.22 18.60 -17.05
N SER A 312 6.19 17.77 -16.97
CA SER A 312 4.87 18.06 -17.58
C SER A 312 4.05 18.96 -16.66
N PHE A 313 4.07 20.27 -16.91
CA PHE A 313 3.43 21.26 -16.04
C PHE A 313 1.96 21.54 -16.39
N GLY A 314 1.44 20.93 -17.47
CA GLY A 314 0.04 21.07 -17.89
C GLY A 314 -0.97 20.70 -16.79
N PRO A 315 -0.87 19.50 -16.17
CA PRO A 315 -1.75 19.11 -15.07
C PRO A 315 -1.71 20.07 -13.87
N MET A 316 -0.54 20.62 -13.56
CA MET A 316 -0.40 21.64 -12.51
C MET A 316 -1.10 22.95 -12.91
N LEU A 317 -0.88 23.45 -14.13
CA LEU A 317 -1.52 24.67 -14.62
C LEU A 317 -3.06 24.53 -14.62
N ASN A 318 -3.59 23.36 -14.99
CA ASN A 318 -5.03 23.09 -14.99
C ASN A 318 -5.62 23.14 -13.57
N LYS A 319 -4.90 22.62 -12.57
CA LYS A 319 -5.32 22.74 -11.15
C LYS A 319 -5.34 24.20 -10.67
N VAL A 320 -4.36 25.01 -11.08
CA VAL A 320 -4.32 26.45 -10.77
C VAL A 320 -5.46 27.18 -11.50
N GLN A 321 -5.77 26.81 -12.74
CA GLN A 321 -6.91 27.35 -13.50
C GLN A 321 -8.23 27.05 -12.79
N TYR A 322 -8.46 25.80 -12.41
CA TYR A 322 -9.65 25.40 -11.67
C TYR A 322 -9.80 26.17 -10.36
N TYR A 323 -8.69 26.39 -9.65
CA TYR A 323 -8.68 27.23 -8.47
C TYR A 323 -9.10 28.68 -8.77
N CYS A 324 -8.65 29.27 -9.88
CA CYS A 324 -9.07 30.61 -10.31
C CYS A 324 -10.58 30.68 -10.61
N GLU A 325 -11.15 29.64 -11.19
CA GLU A 325 -12.57 29.60 -11.57
C GLU A 325 -13.50 29.36 -10.38
N SER A 326 -12.98 28.88 -9.26
CA SER A 326 -13.75 28.73 -8.02
C SER A 326 -14.17 30.08 -7.37
N TYR A 327 -13.78 31.21 -7.95
CA TYR A 327 -14.15 32.57 -7.55
C TYR A 327 -15.51 32.99 -8.16
N ILE A 328 -16.60 32.40 -7.62
CA ILE A 328 -17.96 32.48 -8.19
C ILE A 328 -19.00 33.26 -7.35
N LYS A 329 -18.61 33.89 -6.23
CA LYS A 329 -19.57 34.53 -5.28
C LYS A 329 -19.33 36.05 -5.18
N ASP A 330 -20.35 36.79 -4.75
CA ASP A 330 -20.24 38.22 -4.42
C ASP A 330 -19.16 38.46 -3.34
N GLU A 331 -18.34 39.50 -3.53
CA GLU A 331 -17.26 39.94 -2.63
C GLU A 331 -17.74 40.13 -1.19
N LYS A 332 -18.99 40.54 -0.99
CA LYS A 332 -19.60 40.74 0.32
C LYS A 332 -19.87 39.44 1.09
N ARG A 333 -19.82 38.27 0.43
CA ARG A 333 -20.17 36.97 1.02
C ARG A 333 -18.97 36.11 1.42
N SER A 334 -17.76 36.38 0.92
CA SER A 334 -16.56 35.57 1.24
C SER A 334 -15.26 36.34 1.06
N VAL A 335 -14.41 36.30 2.09
CA VAL A 335 -13.05 36.89 2.11
C VAL A 335 -12.20 36.43 0.92
N LYS A 336 -12.43 35.20 0.42
CA LYS A 336 -11.74 34.66 -0.76
C LYS A 336 -11.90 35.57 -1.97
N GLN A 337 -13.11 36.10 -2.21
CA GLN A 337 -13.45 36.80 -3.45
C GLN A 337 -12.65 38.11 -3.63
N LEU A 338 -12.23 38.74 -2.52
CA LEU A 338 -11.35 39.91 -2.52
C LEU A 338 -9.98 39.65 -3.16
N TYR A 339 -9.58 38.39 -3.29
CA TYR A 339 -8.27 37.97 -3.77
C TYR A 339 -8.34 37.27 -5.13
N LYS A 340 -9.38 37.56 -5.94
CA LYS A 340 -9.50 37.03 -7.30
C LYS A 340 -8.30 37.43 -8.16
N THR A 341 -7.93 38.71 -8.14
CA THR A 341 -6.79 39.23 -8.92
C THR A 341 -5.48 38.52 -8.55
N TRP A 342 -5.26 38.22 -7.27
CA TRP A 342 -4.08 37.48 -6.81
C TRP A 342 -4.01 36.08 -7.44
N ALA A 343 -5.12 35.34 -7.47
CA ALA A 343 -5.17 33.99 -8.03
C ALA A 343 -4.91 34.00 -9.55
N TYR A 344 -5.54 34.92 -10.28
CA TYR A 344 -5.32 35.06 -11.71
C TYR A 344 -3.91 35.53 -12.05
N GLN A 345 -3.29 36.36 -11.22
CA GLN A 345 -1.88 36.72 -11.37
C GLN A 345 -0.97 35.51 -11.16
N LEU A 346 -1.22 34.69 -10.12
CA LEU A 346 -0.48 33.46 -9.88
C LEU A 346 -0.52 32.53 -11.11
N LYS A 347 -1.68 32.39 -11.75
CA LYS A 347 -1.84 31.64 -13.00
C LYS A 347 -1.09 32.29 -14.17
N ALA A 348 -1.24 33.60 -14.37
CA ALA A 348 -0.60 34.32 -15.46
C ALA A 348 0.92 34.19 -15.40
N ASP A 349 1.51 34.23 -14.21
CA ASP A 349 2.94 34.06 -13.99
C ASP A 349 3.39 32.60 -14.20
N LEU A 350 2.51 31.61 -13.97
CA LEU A 350 2.81 30.19 -14.15
C LEU A 350 2.82 29.77 -15.64
N ALA A 351 2.00 30.40 -16.47
CA ALA A 351 1.90 30.09 -17.90
C ALA A 351 3.26 30.13 -18.65
N PRO A 352 4.10 31.18 -18.56
CA PRO A 352 5.41 31.19 -19.23
C PRO A 352 6.40 30.16 -18.66
N VAL A 353 6.25 29.78 -17.39
CA VAL A 353 7.05 28.69 -16.79
C VAL A 353 6.67 27.35 -17.40
N LYS A 354 5.36 27.11 -17.60
CA LYS A 354 4.84 25.91 -18.30
C LYS A 354 5.36 25.86 -19.74
N GLU A 355 5.31 26.95 -20.50
CA GLU A 355 5.85 27.00 -21.87
C GLU A 355 7.35 26.69 -21.94
N THR A 356 8.10 27.15 -20.93
CA THR A 356 9.53 26.81 -20.80
C THR A 356 9.71 25.31 -20.52
N SER A 357 8.83 24.73 -19.71
CA SER A 357 8.80 23.29 -19.44
C SER A 357 8.48 22.46 -20.68
N ASP A 358 7.52 22.88 -21.52
CA ASP A 358 7.21 22.17 -22.77
C ASP A 358 8.40 22.15 -23.72
N ARG A 359 9.11 23.28 -23.85
CA ARG A 359 10.35 23.36 -24.65
C ARG A 359 11.43 22.43 -24.11
N PHE A 360 11.54 22.33 -22.78
CA PHE A 360 12.45 21.39 -22.12
C PHE A 360 12.06 19.92 -22.38
N ILE A 361 10.78 19.56 -22.29
CA ILE A 361 10.30 18.20 -22.64
C ILE A 361 10.67 17.88 -24.10
N GLY A 362 10.54 18.83 -25.01
CA GLY A 362 10.99 18.68 -26.41
C GLY A 362 12.49 18.43 -26.55
N GLN A 363 13.33 18.90 -25.62
CA GLN A 363 14.76 18.56 -25.57
C GLN A 363 14.98 17.16 -24.99
N VAL A 364 14.31 16.82 -23.90
CA VAL A 364 14.38 15.49 -23.28
C VAL A 364 14.00 14.39 -24.28
N ARG A 365 12.91 14.57 -25.03
CA ARG A 365 12.49 13.64 -26.09
C ARG A 365 13.55 13.48 -27.18
N ARG A 366 14.23 14.56 -27.57
CA ARG A 366 15.30 14.51 -28.58
C ARG A 366 16.52 13.74 -28.08
N ILE A 367 16.95 13.99 -26.84
CA ILE A 367 18.08 13.27 -26.22
C ILE A 367 17.77 11.77 -26.16
N LEU A 368 16.58 11.41 -25.68
CA LEU A 368 16.12 10.04 -25.53
C LEU A 368 15.82 9.29 -26.84
N SER A 369 15.74 10.02 -27.97
CA SER A 369 15.53 9.46 -29.30
C SER A 369 16.79 9.52 -30.17
N SER A 370 17.90 10.05 -29.65
CA SER A 370 19.14 10.26 -30.40
C SER A 370 19.90 8.97 -30.74
N GLY A 371 19.64 7.88 -30.00
CA GLY A 371 20.39 6.62 -30.14
C GLY A 371 21.86 6.71 -29.72
N SER A 372 22.29 7.83 -29.11
CA SER A 372 23.66 8.02 -28.63
C SER A 372 23.94 7.19 -27.38
N GLU A 373 25.11 6.57 -27.30
CA GLU A 373 25.57 5.87 -26.08
C GLU A 373 25.68 6.82 -24.86
N ASP A 374 25.94 8.11 -25.10
CA ASP A 374 26.06 9.15 -24.06
C ASP A 374 24.73 9.78 -23.65
N TYR A 375 23.58 9.25 -24.09
CA TYR A 375 22.29 9.88 -23.83
C TYR A 375 22.01 10.07 -22.33
N LEU A 376 22.46 9.14 -21.45
CA LEU A 376 22.29 9.24 -20.00
C LEU A 376 23.10 10.40 -19.40
N ALA A 377 24.32 10.62 -19.90
CA ALA A 377 25.16 11.72 -19.44
C ALA A 377 24.54 13.07 -19.84
N GLN A 378 24.11 13.19 -21.09
CA GLN A 378 23.44 14.39 -21.60
C GLN A 378 22.11 14.64 -20.87
N LEU A 379 21.30 13.59 -20.67
CA LEU A 379 20.02 13.69 -19.96
C LEU A 379 20.23 14.12 -18.51
N SER A 380 21.20 13.52 -17.82
CA SER A 380 21.56 13.87 -16.44
C SER A 380 21.93 15.34 -16.32
N GLU A 381 22.81 15.86 -17.18
CA GLU A 381 23.22 17.27 -17.16
C GLU A 381 22.03 18.21 -17.38
N ARG A 382 21.17 17.88 -18.36
CA ARG A 382 19.97 18.68 -18.66
C ARG A 382 18.94 18.63 -17.54
N ILE A 383 18.73 17.49 -16.91
CA ILE A 383 17.81 17.34 -15.76
C ILE A 383 18.35 18.11 -14.56
N MET A 384 19.64 18.05 -14.24
CA MET A 384 20.21 18.84 -13.14
C MET A 384 20.04 20.35 -13.35
N ALA A 385 20.30 20.84 -14.56
CA ALA A 385 20.11 22.25 -14.91
C ALA A 385 18.63 22.67 -14.83
N ALA A 386 17.73 21.83 -15.34
CA ALA A 386 16.30 22.07 -15.29
C ALA A 386 15.76 22.00 -13.85
N ARG A 387 16.23 21.05 -13.04
CA ARG A 387 15.90 20.93 -11.61
C ARG A 387 16.23 22.21 -10.87
N LYS A 388 17.41 22.78 -11.08
CA LYS A 388 17.80 24.05 -10.46
C LYS A 388 16.87 25.18 -10.90
N TYR A 389 16.68 25.35 -12.21
CA TYR A 389 15.86 26.42 -12.77
C TYR A 389 14.40 26.34 -12.32
N PHE A 390 13.74 25.20 -12.53
CA PHE A 390 12.33 25.01 -12.16
C PHE A 390 12.15 24.90 -10.65
N GLY A 391 13.12 24.37 -9.92
CA GLY A 391 13.10 24.30 -8.47
C GLY A 391 12.98 25.68 -7.83
N GLU A 392 13.78 26.67 -8.30
CA GLU A 392 13.68 28.06 -7.84
C GLU A 392 12.31 28.67 -8.16
N GLN A 393 11.78 28.44 -9.36
CA GLN A 393 10.46 28.95 -9.77
C GLN A 393 9.33 28.37 -8.91
N LEU A 394 9.26 27.03 -8.80
CA LEU A 394 8.21 26.33 -8.06
C LEU A 394 8.24 26.67 -6.56
N THR A 395 9.44 26.78 -5.98
CA THR A 395 9.61 27.24 -4.60
C THR A 395 9.10 28.67 -4.44
N GLY A 396 9.35 29.55 -5.42
CA GLY A 396 8.78 30.89 -5.46
C GLY A 396 7.25 30.91 -5.48
N PHE A 397 6.62 30.04 -6.27
CA PHE A 397 5.16 29.87 -6.26
C PHE A 397 4.63 29.37 -4.91
N SER A 398 5.24 28.33 -4.34
CA SER A 398 4.90 27.86 -2.99
C SER A 398 5.01 28.98 -1.95
N GLN A 399 6.09 29.76 -1.98
CA GLN A 399 6.28 30.87 -1.05
C GLN A 399 5.19 31.94 -1.19
N ARG A 400 4.80 32.30 -2.42
CA ARG A 400 3.68 33.24 -2.64
C ARG A 400 2.37 32.73 -2.05
N VAL A 401 2.10 31.42 -2.14
CA VAL A 401 0.91 30.81 -1.52
C VAL A 401 1.01 30.85 0.00
N PHE A 402 2.17 30.55 0.58
CA PHE A 402 2.41 30.64 2.02
C PHE A 402 2.25 32.06 2.57
N ASP A 403 2.82 33.05 1.88
CA ASP A 403 2.67 34.46 2.24
C ASP A 403 1.18 34.87 2.19
N HIS A 404 0.44 34.37 1.21
CA HIS A 404 -1.00 34.62 1.10
C HIS A 404 -1.81 33.93 2.21
N ILE A 405 -1.45 32.72 2.62
CA ILE A 405 -2.03 32.06 3.80
C ILE A 405 -1.83 32.92 5.04
N ALA A 406 -0.65 33.52 5.23
CA ALA A 406 -0.36 34.39 6.35
C ALA A 406 -1.25 35.66 6.34
N VAL A 407 -1.49 36.27 5.17
CA VAL A 407 -2.41 37.40 5.01
C VAL A 407 -3.84 37.01 5.40
N VAL A 408 -4.32 35.86 4.90
CA VAL A 408 -5.70 35.39 5.09
C VAL A 408 -6.00 34.97 6.53
N LYS A 409 -4.99 34.52 7.28
CA LYS A 409 -5.10 34.10 8.69
C LYS A 409 -5.65 35.21 9.60
N GLY A 410 -5.45 36.48 9.25
CA GLY A 410 -5.96 37.64 9.98
C GLY A 410 -7.48 37.89 9.83
N HIS A 411 -8.16 37.20 8.90
CA HIS A 411 -9.59 37.41 8.64
C HIS A 411 -10.49 36.43 9.39
N ALA A 412 -11.63 36.91 9.91
CA ALA A 412 -12.65 36.04 10.51
C ALA A 412 -13.26 35.10 9.46
N LYS A 413 -13.59 33.86 9.86
CA LYS A 413 -14.22 32.82 9.02
C LYS A 413 -13.41 32.41 7.77
N SER A 414 -12.09 32.53 7.77
CA SER A 414 -11.23 32.20 6.61
C SER A 414 -10.67 30.76 6.58
N LYS A 415 -11.03 29.89 7.54
CA LYS A 415 -10.43 28.54 7.69
C LYS A 415 -10.59 27.65 6.44
N THR A 416 -11.76 27.65 5.81
CA THR A 416 -11.99 26.91 4.56
C THR A 416 -11.09 27.40 3.44
N TYR A 417 -10.93 28.73 3.33
CA TYR A 417 -10.06 29.32 2.32
C TYR A 417 -8.58 29.01 2.56
N GLN A 418 -8.14 29.00 3.83
CA GLN A 418 -6.79 28.58 4.18
C GLN A 418 -6.51 27.12 3.80
N ASN A 419 -7.49 26.23 3.94
CA ASN A 419 -7.34 24.84 3.52
C ASN A 419 -7.23 24.72 2.00
N GLU A 420 -8.04 25.46 1.24
CA GLU A 420 -7.91 25.50 -0.23
C GLU A 420 -6.54 26.01 -0.70
N LEU A 421 -5.97 27.00 0.00
CA LEU A 421 -4.61 27.49 -0.28
C LEU A 421 -3.54 26.45 0.02
N LYS A 422 -3.70 25.63 1.06
CA LYS A 422 -2.78 24.51 1.32
C LYS A 422 -2.85 23.47 0.21
N THR A 423 -4.05 23.12 -0.25
CA THR A 423 -4.22 22.23 -1.40
C THR A 423 -3.59 22.82 -2.67
N LEU A 424 -3.69 24.13 -2.88
CA LEU A 424 -3.06 24.82 -4.00
C LEU A 424 -1.52 24.78 -3.91
N GLU A 425 -0.94 25.02 -2.73
CA GLU A 425 0.51 24.93 -2.52
C GLU A 425 1.04 23.53 -2.83
N GLN A 426 0.31 22.51 -2.38
CA GLN A 426 0.67 21.12 -2.57
C GLN A 426 0.78 20.71 -4.05
N VAL A 427 0.12 21.42 -4.96
CA VAL A 427 0.28 21.23 -6.39
C VAL A 427 1.73 21.52 -6.81
N PHE A 428 2.30 22.65 -6.38
CA PHE A 428 3.68 23.03 -6.68
C PHE A 428 4.68 22.11 -5.99
N PHE A 429 4.42 21.77 -4.73
CA PHE A 429 5.29 20.87 -3.98
C PHE A 429 5.38 19.48 -4.61
N ARG A 430 4.26 18.90 -5.04
CA ARG A 430 4.25 17.60 -5.72
C ARG A 430 5.04 17.62 -7.02
N GLN A 431 4.95 18.70 -7.78
CA GLN A 431 5.75 18.86 -9.00
C GLN A 431 7.25 18.89 -8.66
N LEU A 432 7.64 19.61 -7.60
CA LEU A 432 9.02 19.65 -7.13
C LEU A 432 9.51 18.26 -6.70
N GLN A 433 8.69 17.46 -6.03
CA GLN A 433 9.03 16.08 -5.66
C GLN A 433 9.32 15.21 -6.88
N LEU A 434 8.49 15.29 -7.93
CA LEU A 434 8.70 14.54 -9.18
C LEU A 434 10.04 14.92 -9.85
N ILE A 435 10.38 16.20 -9.88
CA ILE A 435 11.65 16.70 -10.42
C ILE A 435 12.85 16.16 -9.64
N ASN A 436 12.80 16.18 -8.31
CA ASN A 436 13.89 15.64 -7.49
C ASN A 436 14.00 14.11 -7.63
N LYS A 437 12.87 13.40 -7.72
CA LYS A 437 12.82 11.95 -7.92
C LYS A 437 13.47 11.55 -9.24
N VAL A 438 13.14 12.22 -10.34
CA VAL A 438 13.73 11.88 -11.65
C VAL A 438 15.23 12.20 -11.70
N ASP A 439 15.68 13.26 -11.05
CA ASP A 439 17.12 13.55 -10.96
C ASP A 439 17.85 12.42 -10.22
N ALA A 440 17.37 12.03 -9.03
CA ALA A 440 17.94 10.90 -8.27
C ALA A 440 17.93 9.60 -9.09
N LEU A 441 16.81 9.28 -9.76
CA LEU A 441 16.68 8.12 -10.64
C LEU A 441 17.74 8.10 -11.74
N VAL A 442 17.88 9.21 -12.48
CA VAL A 442 18.83 9.29 -13.59
C VAL A 442 20.29 9.24 -13.10
N GLN A 443 20.60 9.82 -11.94
CA GLN A 443 21.92 9.69 -11.32
C GLN A 443 22.22 8.24 -10.93
N SER A 444 21.28 7.54 -10.28
CA SER A 444 21.44 6.15 -9.87
C SER A 444 21.64 5.22 -11.07
N VAL A 445 20.83 5.36 -12.12
CA VAL A 445 20.97 4.60 -13.36
C VAL A 445 22.34 4.86 -14.00
N ARG A 446 22.77 6.13 -14.08
CA ARG A 446 24.08 6.49 -14.65
C ARG A 446 25.26 5.95 -13.84
N GLN A 447 25.13 5.88 -12.51
CA GLN A 447 26.18 5.39 -11.61
C GLN A 447 26.12 3.88 -11.39
N ASN A 448 25.14 3.20 -11.96
CA ASN A 448 24.82 1.79 -11.69
C ASN A 448 24.73 1.49 -10.19
N ARG A 449 23.98 2.32 -9.46
CA ARG A 449 23.75 2.18 -8.02
C ARG A 449 22.28 1.91 -7.76
N GLU A 450 22.00 1.15 -6.69
CA GLU A 450 20.65 0.98 -6.18
C GLU A 450 20.04 2.37 -5.88
N LEU A 451 18.77 2.55 -6.26
CA LEU A 451 18.01 3.69 -5.76
C LEU A 451 17.76 3.47 -4.28
N SER A 452 18.15 4.45 -3.46
CA SER A 452 17.65 4.53 -2.08
C SER A 452 16.13 4.58 -2.08
N SER A 453 15.51 4.14 -0.98
CA SER A 453 14.05 4.03 -0.92
C SER A 453 13.41 5.39 -1.22
N GLU A 454 12.26 5.40 -1.90
CA GLU A 454 11.51 6.63 -2.21
C GLU A 454 11.27 7.48 -0.95
N SER A 455 11.12 6.82 0.20
CA SER A 455 10.99 7.46 1.52
C SER A 455 12.24 8.23 1.92
N GLU A 456 13.45 7.72 1.66
CA GLU A 456 14.71 8.38 2.00
C GLU A 456 14.97 9.58 1.10
N ILE A 457 14.75 9.42 -0.21
CA ILE A 457 14.93 10.48 -1.23
C ILE A 457 14.03 11.69 -0.94
N LEU A 458 12.81 11.45 -0.45
CA LEU A 458 11.81 12.51 -0.21
C LEU A 458 11.75 12.99 1.25
N SER A 459 12.38 12.28 2.20
CA SER A 459 12.29 12.58 3.64
C SER A 459 12.81 13.98 4.01
N GLU A 460 13.91 14.42 3.41
CA GLU A 460 14.47 15.76 3.65
C GLU A 460 13.58 16.86 3.07
N PHE A 461 13.07 16.67 1.85
CA PHE A 461 12.15 17.62 1.20
C PHE A 461 10.83 17.77 1.97
N ASN A 462 10.27 16.66 2.49
CA ASN A 462 9.06 16.70 3.31
C ASN A 462 9.30 17.46 4.63
N LYS A 463 10.47 17.27 5.27
CA LYS A 463 10.85 18.00 6.49
C LYS A 463 11.01 19.50 6.22
N GLU A 464 11.59 19.89 5.09
CA GLU A 464 11.73 21.29 4.67
C GLU A 464 10.37 21.95 4.41
N ARG A 465 9.45 21.27 3.73
CA ARG A 465 8.06 21.73 3.56
C ARG A 465 7.38 21.99 4.91
N ASP A 466 7.46 21.04 5.83
CA ASP A 466 6.81 21.18 7.14
C ASP A 466 7.42 22.33 7.95
N ARG A 467 8.73 22.59 7.80
CA ARG A 467 9.37 23.80 8.36
C ARG A 467 8.82 25.08 7.72
N ALA A 468 8.70 25.13 6.39
CA ALA A 468 8.16 26.28 5.67
C ALA A 468 6.69 26.58 6.06
N ILE A 469 5.85 25.55 6.16
CA ILE A 469 4.46 25.66 6.64
C ILE A 469 4.42 26.23 8.08
N ARG A 470 5.27 25.72 8.97
CA ARG A 470 5.35 26.22 10.36
C ARG A 470 5.80 27.67 10.42
N LEU A 471 6.76 28.07 9.59
CA LEU A 471 7.26 29.45 9.51
C LEU A 471 6.22 30.42 8.92
N ALA A 472 5.50 30.01 7.88
CA ALA A 472 4.38 30.76 7.31
C ALA A 472 3.25 30.96 8.34
N HIS A 473 3.02 29.96 9.20
CA HIS A 473 2.06 30.08 10.29
C HIS A 473 2.54 30.96 11.44
N SER A 474 3.85 31.18 11.63
CA SER A 474 4.40 31.99 12.73
C SER A 474 4.57 33.47 12.39
N LYS A 475 4.71 33.84 11.11
CA LYS A 475 4.73 35.25 10.68
C LYS A 475 3.33 35.89 10.76
N VAL A 476 3.04 36.56 11.87
CA VAL A 476 1.95 37.54 11.97
C VAL A 476 2.50 38.89 11.59
N THR A 477 2.11 39.45 10.44
CA THR A 477 1.87 40.89 10.18
C THR A 477 1.89 41.20 8.68
N VAL A 478 0.73 41.23 8.03
CA VAL A 478 0.36 42.24 7.00
C VAL A 478 -1.18 42.37 7.03
N LYS A 479 -1.71 43.60 7.12
CA LYS A 479 -3.16 43.85 7.05
C LYS A 479 -3.61 43.82 5.59
N GLY A 480 -4.33 42.78 5.18
CA GLY A 480 -5.03 42.71 3.89
C GLY A 480 -6.26 43.65 3.83
N PRO A 481 -6.86 43.84 2.65
CA PRO A 481 -8.03 44.70 2.45
C PRO A 481 -9.20 44.27 3.35
N LYS A 482 -9.77 45.24 4.10
CA LYS A 482 -10.88 44.99 5.04
C LYS A 482 -12.22 44.94 4.28
N PRO A 483 -13.07 43.94 4.51
CA PRO A 483 -14.46 43.99 4.09
C PRO A 483 -15.27 44.92 5.01
N ASP A 484 -16.15 45.73 4.45
CA ASP A 484 -17.17 46.46 5.19
C ASP A 484 -18.27 45.49 5.61
N THR A 485 -18.43 45.22 6.92
CA THR A 485 -19.74 45.05 7.60
C THR A 485 -19.63 44.72 9.09
N ALA A 486 -20.65 45.17 9.82
CA ALA A 486 -20.86 45.14 11.25
C ALA A 486 -20.98 43.72 11.86
N GLY A 487 -20.68 43.64 13.17
CA GLY A 487 -20.39 42.41 13.89
C GLY A 487 -21.57 41.49 14.22
N SER A 488 -21.24 40.24 14.55
CA SER A 488 -21.96 39.41 15.52
C SER A 488 -21.07 38.24 16.00
N ARG A 489 -21.30 37.84 17.26
CA ARG A 489 -20.48 36.97 18.14
C ARG A 489 -20.58 35.46 17.84
N ASN A 490 -19.60 34.74 18.42
CA ASN A 490 -19.26 33.31 18.36
C ASN A 490 -20.37 32.28 18.64
N GLN A 491 -20.19 31.07 18.08
CA GLN A 491 -20.26 29.82 18.86
C GLN A 491 -19.31 28.75 18.26
N LYS A 492 -18.57 28.03 19.12
CA LYS A 492 -17.59 26.99 18.81
C LYS A 492 -18.28 25.62 18.79
N PHE A 493 -18.06 24.84 17.73
CA PHE A 493 -18.18 23.37 17.78
C PHE A 493 -16.84 22.74 17.39
N ARG A 494 -16.46 21.69 18.14
CA ARG A 494 -15.29 20.83 17.92
C ARG A 494 -15.65 19.87 16.78
N ALA A 495 -14.76 19.67 15.80
CA ALA A 495 -14.99 18.73 14.70
C ALA A 495 -13.74 17.88 14.47
N GLU A 496 -13.97 16.57 14.41
CA GLU A 496 -13.02 15.49 14.09
C GLU A 496 -12.44 15.63 12.68
N ALA A 497 -11.33 14.92 12.43
CA ALA A 497 -10.59 14.93 11.18
C ALA A 497 -11.46 14.46 10.01
N LYS A 498 -11.58 15.28 8.97
CA LYS A 498 -12.47 15.03 7.82
C LYS A 498 -11.71 14.40 6.66
N THR A 499 -12.15 13.22 6.24
CA THR A 499 -11.83 12.57 4.95
C THR A 499 -12.21 13.50 3.79
N ASN A 500 -11.43 13.51 2.69
CA ASN A 500 -11.72 14.35 1.52
C ASN A 500 -13.00 13.88 0.81
N THR A 501 -14.10 14.58 1.06
CA THR A 501 -15.43 14.18 0.60
C THR A 501 -15.59 14.19 -0.92
N LYS A 502 -14.75 14.90 -1.67
CA LYS A 502 -14.88 14.99 -3.13
C LYS A 502 -14.51 13.69 -3.82
N GLU A 503 -13.45 13.04 -3.34
CA GLU A 503 -12.85 11.87 -3.97
C GLU A 503 -13.66 10.59 -3.79
N VAL A 504 -14.24 10.39 -2.61
CA VAL A 504 -15.19 9.28 -2.37
C VAL A 504 -16.36 9.36 -3.36
N THR A 505 -16.81 10.57 -3.73
CA THR A 505 -17.85 10.76 -4.76
C THR A 505 -17.41 10.24 -6.12
N PHE A 506 -16.18 10.56 -6.52
CA PHE A 506 -15.66 10.22 -7.82
C PHE A 506 -15.44 8.72 -7.98
N LYS A 507 -14.96 8.07 -6.92
CA LYS A 507 -14.80 6.62 -6.90
C LYS A 507 -16.15 5.91 -7.10
N LEU A 508 -17.16 6.25 -6.29
CA LEU A 508 -18.48 5.66 -6.40
C LEU A 508 -19.14 5.93 -7.76
N PHE A 509 -18.91 7.12 -8.34
CA PHE A 509 -19.37 7.45 -9.69
C PHE A 509 -18.66 6.63 -10.77
N SER A 510 -17.36 6.38 -10.60
CA SER A 510 -16.56 5.57 -11.53
C SER A 510 -16.90 4.08 -11.46
N GLU A 511 -17.40 3.62 -10.30
CA GLU A 511 -17.97 2.28 -10.08
C GLU A 511 -19.38 2.13 -10.69
N GLY A 512 -19.92 3.17 -11.32
CA GLY A 512 -21.17 3.12 -12.07
C GLY A 512 -22.42 3.50 -11.28
N LYS A 513 -22.29 3.95 -10.02
CA LYS A 513 -23.42 4.42 -9.23
C LYS A 513 -23.95 5.76 -9.75
N SER A 514 -25.26 5.94 -9.69
CA SER A 514 -25.93 7.20 -10.04
C SER A 514 -25.72 8.28 -8.98
N LEU A 515 -25.93 9.54 -9.35
CA LEU A 515 -25.75 10.68 -8.43
C LEU A 515 -26.66 10.60 -7.20
N ASP A 516 -27.87 10.04 -7.34
CA ASP A 516 -28.83 9.89 -6.26
C ASP A 516 -28.46 8.76 -5.30
N GLU A 517 -27.94 7.64 -5.82
CA GLU A 517 -27.40 6.55 -5.01
C GLU A 517 -26.19 7.00 -4.20
N ILE A 518 -25.28 7.76 -4.82
CA ILE A 518 -24.11 8.32 -4.15
C ILE A 518 -24.53 9.34 -3.09
N ALA A 519 -25.58 10.13 -3.35
CA ALA A 519 -26.11 11.09 -2.39
C ALA A 519 -26.70 10.37 -1.16
N ALA A 520 -27.50 9.34 -1.37
CA ALA A 520 -28.11 8.54 -0.31
C ALA A 520 -27.08 7.79 0.54
N GLU A 521 -26.15 7.07 -0.11
CA GLU A 521 -25.10 6.29 0.55
C GLU A 521 -24.17 7.14 1.41
N ARG A 522 -23.99 8.41 1.02
CA ARG A 522 -23.08 9.32 1.71
C ARG A 522 -23.76 10.33 2.61
N GLY A 523 -25.10 10.29 2.71
CA GLY A 523 -25.87 11.24 3.49
C GLY A 523 -25.68 12.69 3.04
N PHE A 524 -25.41 12.93 1.75
CA PHE A 524 -25.23 14.27 1.18
C PHE A 524 -26.38 14.65 0.25
N ALA A 525 -26.64 15.94 0.11
CA ALA A 525 -27.55 16.41 -0.93
C ALA A 525 -26.95 16.16 -2.32
N ARG A 526 -27.78 15.83 -3.31
CA ARG A 526 -27.36 15.62 -4.72
C ARG A 526 -26.50 16.77 -5.25
N SER A 527 -26.83 18.01 -4.94
CA SER A 527 -26.05 19.20 -5.33
C SER A 527 -24.63 19.22 -4.76
N THR A 528 -24.38 18.56 -3.62
CA THR A 528 -23.05 18.39 -3.02
C THR A 528 -22.24 17.34 -3.77
N ILE A 529 -22.89 16.22 -4.15
CA ILE A 529 -22.30 15.19 -5.01
C ILE A 529 -21.93 15.76 -6.37
N GLU A 530 -22.84 16.50 -7.00
CA GLU A 530 -22.58 17.21 -8.26
C GLU A 530 -21.40 18.18 -8.10
N GLY A 531 -21.40 18.96 -7.02
CA GLY A 531 -20.30 19.87 -6.66
C GLY A 531 -18.93 19.19 -6.53
N HIS A 532 -18.91 17.94 -6.04
CA HIS A 532 -17.69 17.16 -5.91
C HIS A 532 -17.16 16.65 -7.26
N LEU A 533 -18.03 16.31 -8.20
CA LEU A 533 -17.63 15.74 -9.50
C LEU A 533 -17.11 16.78 -10.50
N ILE A 534 -17.41 18.07 -10.30
CA ILE A 534 -17.02 19.16 -11.22
C ILE A 534 -15.50 19.17 -11.47
N ILE A 535 -14.68 18.95 -10.44
CA ILE A 535 -13.21 18.95 -10.59
C ILE A 535 -12.72 17.81 -11.50
N TYR A 536 -13.40 16.66 -11.49
CA TYR A 536 -13.04 15.50 -12.29
C TYR A 536 -13.48 15.62 -13.75
N VAL A 537 -14.50 16.43 -14.03
CA VAL A 537 -14.83 16.85 -15.39
C VAL A 537 -13.77 17.82 -15.93
N ALA A 538 -13.31 18.78 -15.11
CA ALA A 538 -12.25 19.71 -15.48
C ALA A 538 -10.90 19.01 -15.73
N ASP A 539 -10.59 17.98 -14.95
CA ASP A 539 -9.41 17.12 -15.14
C ASP A 539 -9.51 16.17 -16.36
N GLY A 540 -10.63 16.18 -17.10
CA GLY A 540 -10.87 15.29 -18.25
C GLY A 540 -11.15 13.83 -17.88
N LYS A 541 -11.23 13.50 -16.58
CA LYS A 541 -11.46 12.14 -16.06
C LYS A 541 -12.91 11.69 -16.20
N ILE A 542 -13.85 12.62 -16.15
CA ILE A 542 -15.27 12.37 -16.44
C ILE A 542 -15.65 13.09 -17.73
N PRO A 543 -16.06 12.38 -18.78
CA PRO A 543 -16.69 13.00 -19.93
C PRO A 543 -17.98 13.72 -19.51
N VAL A 544 -18.12 15.01 -19.82
CA VAL A 544 -19.29 15.82 -19.42
C VAL A 544 -20.62 15.19 -19.84
N ARG A 545 -20.65 14.49 -20.97
CA ARG A 545 -21.81 13.74 -21.49
C ARG A 545 -22.36 12.66 -20.55
N LYS A 546 -21.58 12.23 -19.55
CA LYS A 546 -22.06 11.33 -18.49
C LYS A 546 -22.90 12.04 -17.43
N LEU A 547 -22.89 13.36 -17.40
CA LEU A 547 -23.49 14.19 -16.35
C LEU A 547 -24.50 15.22 -16.90
N VAL A 548 -24.35 15.63 -18.16
CA VAL A 548 -25.23 16.59 -18.84
C VAL A 548 -25.54 16.06 -20.24
N SER A 549 -26.81 16.15 -20.66
CA SER A 549 -27.25 15.75 -22.01
C SER A 549 -26.69 16.69 -23.08
N GLU A 550 -26.37 16.16 -24.27
CA GLU A 550 -25.86 16.93 -25.43
C GLU A 550 -26.72 18.15 -25.79
N GLU A 551 -28.05 18.03 -25.72
CA GLU A 551 -28.98 19.14 -25.98
C GLU A 551 -28.75 20.33 -25.03
N LYS A 552 -28.54 20.04 -23.73
CA LYS A 552 -28.27 21.05 -22.71
C LYS A 552 -26.86 21.61 -22.81
N ILE A 553 -25.87 20.80 -23.21
CA ILE A 553 -24.51 21.28 -23.48
C ILE A 553 -24.56 22.32 -24.59
N ALA A 554 -25.16 21.98 -25.73
CA ALA A 554 -25.31 22.90 -26.87
C ALA A 554 -26.08 24.18 -26.50
N LEU A 555 -27.10 24.07 -25.66
CA LEU A 555 -27.92 25.20 -25.20
C LEU A 555 -27.11 26.17 -24.31
N VAL A 556 -26.26 25.64 -23.42
CA VAL A 556 -25.32 26.45 -22.61
C VAL A 556 -24.25 27.10 -23.47
N GLU A 557 -23.70 26.38 -24.44
CA GLU A 557 -22.66 26.89 -25.33
C GLU A 557 -23.18 28.00 -26.25
N LYS A 558 -24.39 27.83 -26.77
CA LYS A 558 -25.10 28.84 -27.57
C LYS A 558 -25.36 30.10 -26.75
N ALA A 559 -25.89 29.98 -25.54
CA ALA A 559 -26.14 31.13 -24.67
C ALA A 559 -24.85 31.87 -24.28
N ALA A 560 -23.76 31.13 -24.03
CA ALA A 560 -22.45 31.74 -23.74
C ALA A 560 -21.90 32.52 -24.95
N ALA A 561 -22.13 32.03 -26.17
CA ALA A 561 -21.73 32.70 -27.41
C ALA A 561 -22.59 33.93 -27.71
N GLU A 562 -23.91 33.85 -27.54
CA GLU A 562 -24.85 34.96 -27.77
C GLU A 562 -24.66 36.12 -26.79
N LEU A 563 -24.27 35.81 -25.54
CA LEU A 563 -24.01 36.81 -24.50
C LEU A 563 -22.54 37.26 -24.44
N GLU A 564 -21.68 36.69 -25.28
CA GLU A 564 -20.23 36.90 -25.28
C GLU A 564 -19.60 36.84 -23.87
N THR A 565 -20.06 35.89 -23.04
CA THR A 565 -19.67 35.81 -21.63
C THR A 565 -19.39 34.38 -21.17
N SER A 566 -18.43 34.24 -20.26
CA SER A 566 -18.16 33.00 -19.52
C SER A 566 -18.75 33.03 -18.10
N ASN A 567 -19.52 34.07 -17.77
CA ASN A 567 -20.14 34.22 -16.46
C ASN A 567 -21.37 33.30 -16.32
N ILE A 568 -21.26 32.27 -15.46
CA ILE A 568 -22.36 31.32 -15.22
C ILE A 568 -23.63 32.02 -14.73
N GLY A 569 -23.53 33.09 -13.94
CA GLY A 569 -24.69 33.83 -13.45
C GLY A 569 -25.49 34.47 -14.58
N ALA A 570 -24.83 35.17 -15.48
CA ALA A 570 -25.47 35.78 -16.66
C ALA A 570 -26.10 34.71 -17.58
N ILE A 571 -25.41 33.59 -17.77
CA ILE A 571 -25.92 32.47 -18.57
C ILE A 571 -27.12 31.80 -17.88
N LYS A 572 -27.10 31.65 -16.54
CA LYS A 572 -28.21 31.08 -15.78
C LYS A 572 -29.45 31.98 -15.84
N ASP A 573 -29.26 33.30 -15.75
CA ASP A 573 -30.36 34.27 -15.80
C ASP A 573 -31.02 34.27 -17.19
N HIS A 574 -30.23 34.08 -18.25
CA HIS A 574 -30.72 33.97 -19.62
C HIS A 574 -31.45 32.65 -19.90
N LEU A 575 -30.94 31.53 -19.38
CA LEU A 575 -31.47 30.19 -19.64
C LEU A 575 -32.59 29.77 -18.69
N GLY A 576 -32.80 30.49 -17.58
CA GLY A 576 -33.84 30.17 -16.61
C GLY A 576 -33.77 28.71 -16.15
N ASP A 577 -34.92 28.08 -15.94
CA ASP A 577 -35.00 26.70 -15.42
C ASP A 577 -34.68 25.61 -16.44
N ALA A 578 -34.36 25.96 -17.69
CA ALA A 578 -33.95 24.99 -18.70
C ALA A 578 -32.65 24.25 -18.35
N VAL A 579 -31.78 24.89 -17.55
CA VAL A 579 -30.50 24.32 -17.11
C VAL A 579 -30.27 24.62 -15.62
N SER A 580 -29.89 23.60 -14.87
CA SER A 580 -29.54 23.72 -13.45
C SER A 580 -28.16 24.39 -13.26
N TRP A 581 -27.94 24.93 -12.06
CA TRP A 581 -26.63 25.48 -11.68
C TRP A 581 -25.49 24.46 -11.75
N SER A 582 -25.78 23.19 -11.49
CA SER A 582 -24.79 22.11 -11.54
C SER A 582 -24.42 21.76 -12.98
N GLU A 583 -25.43 21.65 -13.86
CA GLU A 583 -25.22 21.40 -15.29
C GLU A 583 -24.37 22.51 -15.94
N LEU A 584 -24.64 23.78 -15.63
CA LEU A 584 -23.81 24.90 -16.10
C LEU A 584 -22.35 24.78 -15.66
N ARG A 585 -22.11 24.38 -14.40
CA ARG A 585 -20.75 24.21 -13.88
C ARG A 585 -20.03 23.01 -14.51
N PHE A 586 -20.75 21.94 -14.85
CA PHE A 586 -20.19 20.81 -15.58
C PHE A 586 -19.80 21.18 -17.01
N VAL A 587 -20.62 21.95 -17.72
CA VAL A 587 -20.29 22.43 -19.07
C VAL A 587 -19.10 23.39 -19.02
N GLN A 588 -19.01 24.26 -18.00
CA GLN A 588 -17.83 25.10 -17.82
C GLN A 588 -16.57 24.27 -17.54
N ALA A 589 -16.64 23.32 -16.59
CA ALA A 589 -15.59 22.34 -16.31
C ALA A 589 -15.13 21.61 -17.58
N HIS A 590 -16.05 21.24 -18.46
CA HIS A 590 -15.73 20.59 -19.71
C HIS A 590 -14.89 21.48 -20.64
N LYS A 591 -15.25 22.75 -20.79
CA LYS A 591 -14.47 23.70 -21.61
C LYS A 591 -13.03 23.84 -21.10
N ILE A 592 -12.83 23.80 -19.78
CA ILE A 592 -11.49 23.84 -19.16
C ILE A 592 -10.68 22.60 -19.51
N SER A 593 -11.31 21.42 -19.56
CA SER A 593 -10.64 20.17 -19.94
C SER A 593 -10.18 20.11 -21.40
N GLN A 594 -10.67 21.03 -22.26
CA GLN A 594 -10.32 21.10 -23.68
C GLN A 594 -9.18 22.10 -23.98
N ILE A 595 -8.69 22.82 -22.97
CA ILE A 595 -7.53 23.75 -23.04
C ILE A 595 -6.28 23.02 -22.54
#